data_AF-A0AAW0DJC4-F1
#
_entry.id   AF-A0AAW0DJC4-F1
#
_cell.length_a   1.000
_cell.length_b   1.000
_cell.length_c   1.000
_cell.angle_alpha   90.00
_cell.angle_beta   90.00
_cell.angle_gamma   90.00
#
_symmetry.space_group_name_H-M   'P 1'
#
loop_
_entity.id
_entity.type
_entity.pdbx_description
1 polymer ?
#
loop_
_entity_poly.entity_id
_entity_poly.type
_entity_poly.pdbx_seq_one_letter_code
_entity_poly.pdbx_strand_id
1 'polypeptide(L)'
;MSLVRFLLYSNELDVEGIVATTSTWLRNATAADQIRTVTDAYGEVLPNLNAHSQGYPAMEEHLSKVRSGLPVYGLEGVGEGKDSEGSELLIEVVDKEDPKGRPVWVPVWGGANVLAQALWKVSNTRSYEEVKQFVSKLRVYSISDQVVKQ
;
A
#
# COMPACT_ATOMS: atom_id res chain seq x y z
N MET A 1 11.19 1.53 11.63
CA MET A 1 12.51 1.54 10.94
C MET A 1 12.39 1.33 9.43
N SER A 2 11.63 0.36 8.90
CA SER A 2 11.56 0.11 7.44
C SER A 2 11.01 1.28 6.61
N LEU A 3 9.99 2.00 7.11
CA LEU A 3 9.42 3.16 6.39
C LEU A 3 10.43 4.29 6.19
N VAL A 4 11.26 4.59 7.20
CA VAL A 4 12.34 5.59 7.07
C VAL A 4 13.27 5.19 5.93
N ARG A 5 13.76 3.94 5.93
CA ARG A 5 14.63 3.46 4.84
C ARG A 5 13.92 3.52 3.49
N PHE A 6 12.64 3.16 3.40
CA PHE A 6 11.88 3.24 2.15
C PHE A 6 11.83 4.68 1.60
N LEU A 7 11.51 5.67 2.44
CA LEU A 7 11.47 7.07 2.05
C LEU A 7 12.85 7.61 1.62
N LEU A 8 13.94 7.12 2.22
CA LEU A 8 15.30 7.51 1.79
C LEU A 8 15.69 6.97 0.40
N TYR A 9 14.93 6.05 -0.17
CA TYR A 9 15.10 5.51 -1.52
C TYR A 9 13.93 5.88 -2.44
N SER A 10 13.02 6.76 -2.03
CA SER A 10 11.82 7.08 -2.82
C SER A 10 12.12 7.82 -4.12
N ASN A 11 13.32 8.38 -4.29
CA ASN A 11 13.77 8.93 -5.57
C ASN A 11 13.98 7.86 -6.66
N GLU A 12 14.16 6.59 -6.26
CA GLU A 12 14.34 5.45 -7.16
C GLU A 12 13.03 4.65 -7.38
N LEU A 13 11.92 5.11 -6.79
CA LEU A 13 10.66 4.37 -6.72
C LEU A 13 9.47 5.25 -7.10
N ASP A 14 8.63 4.76 -8.01
CA ASP A 14 7.30 5.33 -8.22
C ASP A 14 6.35 4.86 -7.12
N VAL A 15 6.29 5.61 -6.02
CA VAL A 15 5.43 5.29 -4.88
C VAL A 15 3.98 5.65 -5.21
N GLU A 16 3.11 4.66 -5.32
CA GLU A 16 1.68 4.87 -5.63
C GLU A 16 0.77 4.80 -4.37
N GLY A 17 1.27 4.29 -3.24
CA GLY A 17 0.48 4.17 -2.01
C GLY A 17 1.31 3.77 -0.79
N ILE A 18 0.95 4.30 0.38
CA ILE A 18 1.47 3.85 1.68
C ILE A 18 0.28 3.59 2.59
N VAL A 19 -0.08 2.31 2.76
CA VAL A 19 -1.33 1.92 3.43
C VAL A 19 -1.05 1.34 4.81
N ALA A 20 -1.61 1.94 5.85
CA ALA A 20 -1.62 1.35 7.18
C ALA A 20 -2.59 0.18 7.25
N THR A 21 -2.19 -0.92 7.87
CA THR A 21 -3.05 -2.09 8.02
C THR A 21 -2.81 -2.82 9.34
N THR A 22 -3.66 -3.80 9.64
CA THR A 22 -3.56 -4.68 10.81
C THR A 22 -2.52 -5.79 10.59
N SER A 23 -2.14 -6.49 11.65
CA SER A 23 -1.30 -7.70 11.61
C SER A 23 -1.59 -8.58 12.82
N THR A 24 -0.98 -9.75 12.92
CA THR A 24 -1.08 -10.57 14.14
C THR A 24 -0.53 -9.84 15.38
N TRP A 25 0.33 -8.83 15.19
CA TRP A 25 0.94 -8.02 16.26
C TRP A 25 0.17 -6.73 16.55
N LEU A 26 -0.74 -6.31 15.66
CA LEU A 26 -1.62 -5.15 15.81
C LEU A 26 -2.97 -5.46 15.15
N ARG A 27 -3.85 -6.15 15.87
CA ARG A 27 -5.03 -6.80 15.30
C ARG A 27 -6.23 -5.87 15.07
N ASN A 28 -6.39 -4.86 15.92
CA ASN A 28 -7.63 -4.08 16.03
C ASN A 28 -7.41 -2.58 15.83
N ALA A 29 -6.30 -2.19 15.21
CA ALA A 29 -5.95 -0.79 14.95
C ALA A 29 -5.07 -0.69 13.71
N THR A 30 -5.06 0.49 13.11
CA THR A 30 -4.12 0.88 12.05
C THR A 30 -3.28 2.06 12.54
N ALA A 31 -2.10 2.26 11.97
CA ALA A 31 -1.14 3.27 12.41
C ALA A 31 -0.82 4.29 11.29
N ALA A 32 -1.85 4.82 10.63
CA ALA A 32 -1.68 5.80 9.55
C ALA A 32 -1.09 7.13 10.05
N ASP A 33 -1.38 7.51 11.30
CA ASP A 33 -0.78 8.63 12.01
C ASP A 33 0.75 8.48 12.10
N GLN A 34 1.24 7.28 12.41
CA GLN A 34 2.68 7.00 12.49
C GLN A 34 3.35 7.11 11.11
N ILE A 35 2.66 6.73 10.04
CA ILE A 35 3.14 6.93 8.67
C ILE A 35 3.28 8.43 8.37
N ARG A 36 2.28 9.24 8.75
CA ARG A 36 2.30 10.70 8.58
C ARG A 36 3.45 11.34 9.35
N THR A 37 3.60 11.04 10.64
CA THR A 37 4.71 11.53 11.47
C THR A 37 6.08 11.25 10.86
N VAL A 38 6.30 10.03 10.34
CA VAL A 38 7.58 9.68 9.70
C VAL A 38 7.74 10.41 8.35
N THR A 39 6.65 10.63 7.63
CA THR A 39 6.67 11.37 6.34
C THR A 39 6.95 12.86 6.58
N ASP A 40 6.42 13.45 7.65
CA ASP A 40 6.71 14.84 8.04
C ASP A 40 8.20 15.01 8.34
N ALA A 41 8.80 14.09 9.11
CA ALA A 41 10.23 14.08 9.38
C ALA A 41 11.09 13.88 8.11
N TYR A 42 10.59 13.14 7.11
CA TYR A 42 11.22 13.07 5.78
C TYR A 42 11.25 14.43 5.09
N GLY A 43 10.16 15.21 5.19
CA GLY A 43 10.08 16.56 4.65
C GLY A 43 11.14 17.51 5.24
N GLU A 44 11.42 17.40 6.54
CA GLU A 44 12.46 18.21 7.21
C GLU A 44 13.87 17.96 6.65
N VAL A 45 14.16 16.73 6.21
CA VAL A 45 15.49 16.36 5.66
C VAL A 45 15.55 16.41 4.14
N LEU A 46 14.42 16.65 3.45
CA LEU A 46 14.33 16.68 2.00
C LEU A 46 15.33 17.64 1.31
N PRO A 47 15.63 18.84 1.84
CA PRO A 47 16.67 19.70 1.26
C PRO A 47 18.06 19.05 1.24
N ASN A 48 18.40 18.30 2.31
CA ASN A 48 19.66 17.59 2.39
C ASN A 48 19.70 16.40 1.43
N LEU A 49 18.60 15.65 1.31
CA LEU A 49 18.51 14.54 0.34
C LEU A 49 18.72 15.03 -1.10
N ASN A 50 18.07 16.14 -1.45
CA ASN A 50 18.20 16.76 -2.77
C ASN A 50 19.60 17.34 -3.05
N ALA A 51 20.41 17.60 -2.02
CA ALA A 51 21.81 17.96 -2.18
C ALA A 51 22.69 16.77 -2.59
N HIS A 52 22.23 15.53 -2.35
CA HIS A 52 22.97 14.30 -2.65
C HIS A 52 22.49 13.57 -3.90
N SER A 53 21.18 13.56 -4.17
CA SER A 53 20.59 12.98 -5.39
C SER A 53 19.31 13.71 -5.76
N GLN A 54 18.98 13.76 -7.05
CA GLN A 54 17.76 14.39 -7.54
C GLN A 54 16.61 13.38 -7.60
N GLY A 55 15.37 13.89 -7.73
CA GLY A 55 14.18 13.08 -7.98
C GLY A 55 13.44 12.61 -6.73
N TYR A 56 13.82 13.08 -5.54
CA TYR A 56 13.04 12.81 -4.33
C TYR A 56 11.66 13.48 -4.41
N PRO A 57 10.56 12.73 -4.20
CA PRO A 57 9.22 13.30 -4.16
C PRO A 57 9.05 14.30 -3.01
N ALA A 58 8.18 15.29 -3.20
CA ALA A 58 7.77 16.18 -2.13
C ALA A 58 7.07 15.40 -1.00
N MET A 59 7.18 15.89 0.24
CA MET A 59 6.51 15.30 1.39
C MET A 59 5.00 15.19 1.17
N GLU A 60 4.38 16.24 0.62
CA GLU A 60 2.96 16.33 0.33
C GLU A 60 2.51 15.26 -0.65
N GLU A 61 3.37 14.88 -1.60
CA GLU A 61 3.08 13.81 -2.55
C GLU A 61 2.93 12.47 -1.82
N HIS A 62 3.85 12.15 -0.89
CA HIS A 62 3.72 10.95 -0.07
C HIS A 62 2.50 11.00 0.85
N LEU A 63 2.27 12.13 1.54
CA LEU A 63 1.13 12.31 2.44
C LEU A 63 -0.22 12.14 1.72
N SER A 64 -0.31 12.61 0.47
CA SER A 64 -1.51 12.47 -0.37
C SER A 64 -1.84 11.02 -0.72
N LYS A 65 -0.86 10.12 -0.63
CA LYS A 65 -0.95 8.68 -0.92
C LYS A 65 -1.06 7.80 0.33
N VAL A 66 -1.08 8.41 1.52
CA VAL A 66 -1.31 7.68 2.78
C VAL A 66 -2.79 7.36 2.92
N ARG A 67 -3.11 6.07 3.07
CA ARG A 67 -4.46 5.56 3.31
C ARG A 67 -4.45 4.55 4.46
N SER A 68 -5.62 4.13 4.89
CA SER A 68 -5.77 3.08 5.89
C SER A 68 -6.67 1.94 5.43
N GLY A 69 -6.33 0.72 5.83
CA GLY A 69 -7.23 -0.42 5.81
C GLY A 69 -8.22 -0.39 6.97
N LEU A 70 -9.05 -1.43 7.08
CA LEU A 70 -9.92 -1.59 8.24
C LEU A 70 -9.11 -2.01 9.48
N PRO A 71 -9.49 -1.55 10.69
CA PRO A 71 -8.91 -2.00 11.96
C PRO A 71 -9.48 -3.37 12.37
N VAL A 72 -9.54 -4.31 11.42
CA VAL A 72 -10.06 -5.68 11.59
C VAL A 72 -8.99 -6.66 11.11
N TYR A 73 -8.79 -7.73 11.85
CA TYR A 73 -7.70 -8.67 11.62
C TYR A 73 -8.05 -9.75 10.59
N GLY A 74 -7.11 -10.01 9.68
CA GLY A 74 -7.18 -11.15 8.76
C GLY A 74 -8.42 -11.11 7.86
N LEU A 75 -9.00 -12.28 7.61
CA LEU A 75 -10.15 -12.44 6.70
C LEU A 75 -11.46 -11.86 7.27
N GLU A 76 -11.56 -11.55 8.56
CA GLU A 76 -12.73 -10.85 9.12
C GLU A 76 -12.88 -9.44 8.54
N GLY A 77 -11.77 -8.87 8.04
CA GLY A 77 -11.74 -7.60 7.33
C GLY A 77 -11.99 -7.72 5.83
N VAL A 78 -12.41 -8.88 5.34
CA VAL A 78 -12.62 -9.15 3.91
C VAL A 78 -14.08 -9.56 3.65
N GLY A 79 -14.73 -8.95 2.67
CA GLY A 79 -16.09 -9.29 2.25
C GLY A 79 -16.95 -8.09 1.86
N GLU A 80 -18.25 -8.34 1.75
CA GLU A 80 -19.24 -7.32 1.44
C GLU A 80 -19.26 -6.22 2.52
N GLY A 81 -19.25 -4.95 2.08
CA GLY A 81 -19.23 -3.80 2.99
C GLY A 81 -17.91 -3.61 3.76
N LYS A 82 -16.83 -4.27 3.33
CA LYS A 82 -15.49 -4.17 3.97
C LYS A 82 -14.48 -3.35 3.18
N ASP A 83 -14.94 -2.57 2.21
CA ASP A 83 -14.08 -1.65 1.48
C ASP A 83 -13.42 -0.64 2.44
N SER A 84 -12.18 -0.31 2.15
CA SER A 84 -11.39 0.65 2.89
C SER A 84 -10.71 1.62 1.93
N GLU A 85 -10.34 2.78 2.44
CA GLU A 85 -9.50 3.74 1.73
C GLU A 85 -8.26 3.09 1.09
N GLY A 86 -7.63 2.15 1.79
CA GLY A 86 -6.48 1.40 1.29
C GLY A 86 -6.81 0.41 0.16
N SER A 87 -7.94 -0.31 0.25
CA SER A 87 -8.32 -1.28 -0.78
C SER A 87 -8.78 -0.58 -2.05
N GLU A 88 -9.51 0.54 -1.92
CA GLU A 88 -9.93 1.35 -3.06
C GLU A 88 -8.72 1.98 -3.77
N LEU A 89 -7.77 2.54 -3.02
CA LEU A 89 -6.53 3.06 -3.61
C LEU A 89 -5.78 1.98 -4.38
N LEU A 90 -5.66 0.76 -3.83
CA LEU A 90 -4.97 -0.32 -4.52
C LEU A 90 -5.68 -0.70 -5.83
N ILE A 91 -7.01 -0.72 -5.86
CA ILE A 91 -7.77 -0.99 -7.09
C ILE A 91 -7.51 0.13 -8.11
N GLU A 92 -7.62 1.39 -7.69
CA GLU A 92 -7.38 2.56 -8.56
C GLU A 92 -5.98 2.52 -9.19
N VAL A 93 -4.95 2.25 -8.38
CA VAL A 93 -3.55 2.18 -8.82
C VAL A 93 -3.31 1.04 -9.82
N VAL A 94 -3.96 -0.12 -9.64
CA VAL A 94 -3.80 -1.25 -10.57
C VAL A 94 -4.59 -1.03 -11.87
N ASP A 95 -5.72 -0.34 -11.80
CA ASP A 95 -6.52 0.00 -12.96
C ASP A 95 -5.88 1.07 -13.83
N LYS A 96 -5.19 2.03 -13.20
CA LYS A 96 -4.42 3.09 -13.87
C LYS A 96 -3.55 2.50 -14.98
N GLU A 97 -3.63 3.11 -16.16
CA GLU A 97 -2.74 2.77 -17.26
C GLU A 97 -1.34 3.33 -16.98
N ASP A 98 -0.37 2.43 -16.90
CA ASP A 98 1.05 2.80 -16.92
C ASP A 98 1.54 2.78 -18.37
N PRO A 99 2.00 3.91 -18.95
CA PRO A 99 2.44 3.97 -20.34
C PRO A 99 3.60 3.04 -20.70
N LYS A 100 4.36 2.57 -19.70
CA LYS A 100 5.47 1.63 -19.86
C LYS A 100 5.05 0.19 -19.56
N GLY A 101 3.76 -0.06 -19.28
CA GLY A 101 3.22 -1.38 -18.97
C GLY A 101 3.80 -1.99 -17.69
N ARG A 102 4.24 -1.15 -16.74
CA ARG A 102 4.90 -1.63 -15.51
C ARG A 102 3.89 -2.28 -14.57
N PRO A 103 4.29 -3.33 -13.84
CA PRO A 103 3.44 -3.93 -12.81
C PRO A 103 3.44 -3.10 -11.54
N VAL A 104 2.38 -3.27 -10.73
CA VAL A 104 2.29 -2.73 -9.37
C VAL A 104 2.86 -3.75 -8.40
N TRP A 105 3.88 -3.35 -7.65
CA TRP A 105 4.42 -4.14 -6.55
C TRP A 105 3.66 -3.83 -5.26
N VAL A 106 3.25 -4.87 -4.54
CA VAL A 106 2.56 -4.78 -3.25
C VAL A 106 3.41 -5.48 -2.17
N PRO A 107 4.34 -4.75 -1.53
CA PRO A 107 5.06 -5.24 -0.37
C PRO A 107 4.12 -5.29 0.84
N VAL A 108 3.95 -6.47 1.43
CA VAL A 108 3.11 -6.68 2.61
C VAL A 108 4.01 -6.79 3.84
N TRP A 109 4.11 -5.70 4.60
CA TRP A 109 4.93 -5.64 5.82
C TRP A 109 4.17 -6.05 7.09
N GLY A 110 2.83 -6.09 7.03
CA GLY A 110 1.93 -6.53 8.09
C GLY A 110 0.97 -7.60 7.57
N GLY A 111 -0.33 -7.43 7.78
CA GLY A 111 -1.38 -8.29 7.21
C GLY A 111 -1.72 -7.96 5.75
N ALA A 112 -2.15 -8.98 5.01
CA ALA A 112 -2.52 -8.86 3.59
C ALA A 112 -4.01 -8.53 3.36
N ASN A 113 -4.78 -8.17 4.40
CA ASN A 113 -6.22 -7.93 4.33
C ASN A 113 -6.62 -6.80 3.35
N VAL A 114 -5.82 -5.74 3.22
CA VAL A 114 -6.07 -4.69 2.19
C VAL A 114 -6.01 -5.27 0.78
N LEU A 115 -4.96 -6.05 0.48
CA LEU A 115 -4.81 -6.73 -0.81
C LEU A 115 -5.93 -7.77 -1.01
N ALA A 116 -6.25 -8.54 0.03
CA ALA A 116 -7.31 -9.53 -0.03
C ALA A 116 -8.69 -8.90 -0.28
N GLN A 117 -9.00 -7.77 0.36
CA GLN A 117 -10.25 -7.04 0.11
C GLN A 117 -10.31 -6.47 -1.31
N ALA A 118 -9.21 -5.90 -1.81
CA ALA A 118 -9.15 -5.40 -3.19
C ALA A 118 -9.42 -6.54 -4.19
N LEU A 119 -8.77 -7.69 -4.02
CA LEU A 119 -8.99 -8.87 -4.85
C LEU A 119 -10.42 -9.43 -4.72
N TRP A 120 -10.97 -9.45 -3.50
CA TRP A 120 -12.34 -9.91 -3.25
C TRP A 120 -13.36 -9.02 -3.97
N LYS A 121 -13.21 -7.69 -3.88
CA LYS A 121 -14.11 -6.76 -4.58
C LYS A 121 -14.02 -6.93 -6.09
N VAL A 122 -12.81 -6.97 -6.64
CA VAL A 122 -12.60 -7.15 -8.09
C VAL A 122 -13.21 -8.48 -8.56
N SER A 123 -13.02 -9.57 -7.83
CA SER A 123 -13.57 -10.88 -8.21
C SER A 123 -15.10 -10.97 -8.14
N ASN A 124 -15.74 -10.16 -7.29
CA ASN A 124 -17.20 -10.14 -7.14
C ASN A 124 -17.90 -9.09 -8.03
N THR A 125 -17.15 -8.17 -8.65
CA THR A 125 -17.73 -7.04 -9.42
C THR A 125 -17.32 -7.01 -10.89
N ARG A 126 -16.36 -7.83 -11.31
CA ARG A 126 -15.82 -7.84 -12.68
C ARG A 126 -15.92 -9.20 -13.34
N SER A 127 -15.80 -9.23 -14.67
CA SER A 127 -15.74 -10.48 -15.44
C SER A 127 -14.47 -11.27 -15.14
N TYR A 128 -14.45 -12.55 -15.52
CA TYR A 128 -13.26 -13.39 -15.38
C TYR A 128 -12.04 -12.81 -16.12
N GLU A 129 -12.24 -12.30 -17.33
CA GLU A 129 -11.21 -11.69 -18.16
C GLU A 129 -10.64 -10.42 -17.51
N GLU A 130 -11.50 -9.57 -16.95
CA GLU A 130 -11.10 -8.35 -16.25
C GLU A 130 -10.33 -8.66 -14.96
N VAL A 131 -10.77 -9.67 -14.19
CA VAL A 131 -10.03 -10.14 -13.00
C VAL A 131 -8.66 -10.68 -13.40
N LYS A 132 -8.57 -11.48 -14.46
CA LYS A 132 -7.30 -12.01 -14.96
C LYS A 132 -6.35 -10.88 -15.37
N GLN A 133 -6.86 -9.86 -16.06
CA GLN A 133 -6.08 -8.68 -16.43
C GLN A 133 -5.62 -7.91 -15.19
N PHE A 134 -6.49 -7.67 -14.22
CA PHE A 134 -6.16 -7.00 -12.96
C PHE A 134 -5.04 -7.73 -12.20
N VAL A 135 -5.18 -9.04 -12.00
CA VAL A 135 -4.17 -9.87 -11.32
C VAL A 135 -2.87 -9.91 -12.11
N SER A 136 -2.91 -9.90 -13.45
CA SER A 136 -1.70 -9.91 -14.29
C SER A 136 -0.83 -8.66 -14.13
N LYS A 137 -1.35 -7.58 -13.52
CA LYS A 137 -0.62 -6.34 -13.21
C LYS A 137 -0.01 -6.33 -11.80
N LEU A 138 -0.36 -7.27 -10.91
CA LEU A 138 0.09 -7.30 -9.52
C LEU A 138 1.31 -8.20 -9.28
N ARG A 139 2.27 -7.73 -8.47
CA ARG A 139 3.42 -8.51 -7.94
C ARG A 139 3.39 -8.38 -6.42
N VAL A 140 3.30 -9.50 -5.69
CA VAL A 140 3.14 -9.48 -4.23
C VAL A 140 4.42 -9.95 -3.57
N TYR A 141 4.90 -9.19 -2.58
CA TYR A 141 6.06 -9.58 -1.75
C TYR A 141 5.65 -9.55 -0.28
N SER A 142 5.41 -10.71 0.34
CA SER A 142 5.00 -10.78 1.74
C SER A 142 6.18 -11.02 2.69
N ILE A 143 6.22 -10.29 3.81
CA ILE A 143 7.22 -10.44 4.86
C ILE A 143 6.68 -11.37 5.96
N SER A 144 7.15 -12.62 5.93
CA SER A 144 6.95 -13.63 6.98
C SER A 144 5.49 -13.95 7.35
N ASP A 145 4.56 -13.71 6.42
CA ASP A 145 3.12 -14.01 6.52
C ASP A 145 2.50 -13.75 7.91
N GLN A 146 2.14 -12.49 8.17
CA GLN A 146 1.70 -12.03 9.50
C GLN A 146 0.18 -12.11 9.72
N VAL A 147 -0.50 -12.96 8.94
CA VAL A 147 -1.84 -13.44 9.20
C VAL A 147 -1.74 -14.92 9.57
N VAL A 148 -2.34 -15.30 10.70
CA VAL A 148 -2.26 -16.65 11.26
C VAL A 148 -2.68 -17.67 10.20
N LYS A 149 -1.83 -18.68 9.97
CA LYS A 149 -2.18 -19.89 9.23
C LYS A 149 -3.46 -20.47 9.84
N GLN A 150 -4.47 -20.68 9.00
CA GLN A 150 -5.64 -21.49 9.36
C GLN A 150 -5.20 -22.86 9.89
#